data_AF-A0A369AIM9-F1
#
_entry.id   AF-A0A369AIM9-F1
#
_cell.length_a   1.000
_cell.length_b   1.000
_cell.length_c   1.000
_cell.angle_alpha   90.00
_cell.angle_beta   90.00
_cell.angle_gamma   90.00
#
_symmetry.space_group_name_H-M   'P 1'
#
loop_
_entity.id
_entity.type
_entity.pdbx_description
1 polymer ?
#
loop_
_entity_poly.entity_id
_entity_poly.type
_entity_poly.pdbx_seq_one_letter_code
_entity_poly.pdbx_strand_id
1 'polypeptide(L)'
;MTTTSVDTAKIFTTGRSQAVRLPKAYRFTTKEVTIERQGDAVILRPKPDHDAWARQLMDAVAAFADGPRLERAEEWPQADREALLP
;
A
#
# COMPACT_ATOMS: atom_id res chain seq x y z
N MET A 1 -15.71 -2.42 28.47
CA MET A 1 -14.32 -1.95 28.61
C MET A 1 -13.42 -3.09 28.15
N THR A 2 -12.97 -3.08 26.89
CA THR A 2 -12.09 -4.11 26.37
C THR A 2 -10.66 -3.76 26.78
N THR A 3 -10.10 -4.51 27.72
CA THR A 3 -8.69 -4.40 28.12
C THR A 3 -7.83 -4.88 26.96
N THR A 4 -7.18 -3.95 26.25
CA THR A 4 -6.20 -4.28 25.21
C THR A 4 -4.95 -4.83 25.88
N SER A 5 -4.78 -6.15 25.90
CA SER A 5 -3.50 -6.74 26.28
C SER A 5 -2.48 -6.44 25.18
N VAL A 6 -1.38 -5.78 25.52
CA VAL A 6 -0.31 -5.50 24.56
C VAL A 6 0.50 -6.78 24.35
N ASP A 7 0.33 -7.42 23.20
CA ASP A 7 1.17 -8.55 22.80
C ASP A 7 2.51 -8.05 22.26
N THR A 8 3.60 -8.71 22.66
CA THR A 8 4.96 -8.40 22.18
C THR A 8 5.44 -9.44 21.18
N ALA A 9 6.25 -9.03 20.20
CA ALA A 9 6.90 -9.92 19.25
C ALA A 9 8.43 -9.81 19.36
N LYS A 10 9.12 -10.92 19.12
CA LYS A 10 10.59 -10.94 19.15
C LYS A 10 11.18 -10.41 17.85
N ILE A 11 12.09 -9.46 17.96
CA ILE A 11 12.97 -9.03 16.88
C ILE A 11 14.21 -9.94 16.85
N PHE A 12 14.61 -10.35 15.66
CA PHE A 12 15.80 -11.16 15.43
C PHE A 12 16.44 -10.81 14.08
N THR A 13 17.60 -11.40 13.79
CA THR A 13 18.30 -11.20 12.52
C THR A 13 18.20 -12.47 11.65
N THR A 14 18.07 -12.29 10.35
CA THR A 14 18.13 -13.35 9.33
C THR A 14 19.12 -12.93 8.25
N GLY A 15 20.30 -13.55 8.23
CA GLY A 15 21.42 -13.09 7.43
C GLY A 15 21.81 -11.64 7.80
N ARG A 16 21.73 -10.73 6.81
CA ARG A 16 22.00 -9.29 6.99
C ARG A 16 20.76 -8.44 7.31
N SER A 17 19.60 -9.07 7.46
CA SER A 17 18.32 -8.40 7.62
C SER A 17 17.81 -8.49 9.06
N GLN A 18 17.06 -7.48 9.51
CA GLN A 18 16.25 -7.55 10.73
C GLN A 18 14.87 -8.14 10.39
N ALA A 19 14.32 -8.94 11.29
CA ALA A 19 13.03 -9.59 11.14
C ALA A 19 12.23 -9.59 12.45
N VAL A 20 10.90 -9.64 12.34
CA VAL A 20 9.97 -9.77 13.46
C VAL A 20 9.30 -11.15 13.38
N ARG A 21 9.30 -11.90 14.49
CA ARG A 21 8.58 -13.18 14.56
C ARG A 21 7.12 -12.92 14.91
N LEU A 22 6.24 -12.99 13.92
CA LEU A 22 4.80 -12.82 14.12
C LEU A 22 4.20 -13.97 14.96
N PRO A 23 3.54 -13.67 16.10
CA PRO A 23 2.76 -14.67 16.83
C PRO A 23 1.62 -15.21 15.99
N LYS A 24 1.07 -16.38 16.37
CA LYS A 24 0.06 -17.10 15.57
C LYS A 24 -1.16 -16.22 15.23
N ALA A 25 -1.61 -15.39 16.16
CA ALA A 25 -2.78 -14.51 16.00
C ALA A 25 -2.56 -13.39 14.96
N TYR A 26 -1.31 -13.04 14.63
CA TYR A 26 -0.96 -11.92 13.75
C TYR A 26 -0.37 -12.38 12.40
N ARG A 27 -0.50 -13.66 12.05
CA ARG A 27 0.03 -14.18 10.79
C ARG A 27 -0.82 -13.71 9.61
N PHE A 28 -0.15 -13.26 8.55
CA PHE A 28 -0.77 -12.98 7.27
C PHE A 28 -1.08 -14.27 6.52
N THR A 29 -2.16 -14.26 5.73
CA THR A 29 -2.47 -15.32 4.76
C THR A 29 -1.76 -15.11 3.42
N THR A 30 -1.26 -13.90 3.16
CA THR A 30 -0.53 -13.53 1.95
C THR A 30 0.96 -13.84 2.06
N LYS A 31 1.63 -13.98 0.90
CA LYS A 31 3.08 -14.21 0.83
C LYS A 31 3.90 -12.92 1.02
N GLU A 32 3.31 -11.78 0.70
CA GLU A 32 3.96 -10.47 0.74
C GLU A 32 3.08 -9.46 1.47
N VAL A 33 3.72 -8.43 2.01
CA VAL A 33 3.09 -7.28 2.66
C VAL A 33 3.69 -5.98 2.12
N THR A 34 2.89 -4.93 2.06
CA THR A 34 3.40 -3.56 1.91
C THR A 34 3.86 -3.05 3.27
N ILE A 35 4.87 -2.18 3.26
CA ILE A 35 5.47 -1.59 4.47
C ILE A 35 5.41 -0.07 4.40
N GLU A 36 4.96 0.54 5.48
CA GLU A 36 4.90 1.99 5.65
C GLU A 36 5.45 2.37 7.03
N ARG A 37 6.21 3.47 7.11
CA ARG A 37 6.70 4.02 8.37
C ARG A 37 5.89 5.26 8.74
N GLN A 38 5.37 5.29 9.96
CA GLN A 38 4.68 6.45 10.54
C GLN A 38 5.30 6.75 11.91
N GLY A 39 6.19 7.75 11.96
CA GLY A 39 6.96 8.04 13.17
C GLY A 39 7.84 6.87 13.60
N ASP A 40 7.62 6.39 14.82
CA ASP A 40 8.28 5.21 15.39
C ASP A 40 7.57 3.88 15.03
N ALA A 41 6.38 3.94 14.43
CA ALA A 41 5.62 2.77 14.03
C ALA A 41 5.96 2.29 12.60
N VAL A 42 5.86 0.97 12.40
CA VAL A 42 5.88 0.31 11.09
C VAL A 42 4.54 -0.37 10.88
N ILE A 43 3.84 -0.02 9.80
CA ILE A 43 2.56 -0.60 9.43
C ILE A 43 2.78 -1.60 8.29
N LEU A 44 2.32 -2.83 8.51
CA LEU A 44 2.35 -3.90 7.51
C LEU A 44 0.92 -4.18 7.05
N ARG A 45 0.69 -4.15 5.74
CA ARG A 45 -0.62 -4.50 5.15
C ARG A 45 -0.44 -5.63 4.14
N PRO A 46 -1.38 -6.58 4.02
CA PRO A 46 -1.32 -7.59 2.97
C PRO A 46 -1.14 -6.93 1.61
N LYS A 47 -0.15 -7.37 0.83
CA LYS A 47 0.00 -6.90 -0.54
C LYS A 47 -1.10 -7.55 -1.38
N PRO A 48 -2.03 -6.78 -1.98
CA PRO A 48 -3.04 -7.35 -2.85
C PRO A 48 -2.34 -8.01 -4.05
N ASP A 49 -2.83 -9.18 -4.46
CA ASP A 49 -2.50 -9.72 -5.77
C ASP A 49 -3.14 -8.85 -6.86
N HIS A 50 -2.75 -9.09 -8.12
CA HIS A 50 -3.22 -8.28 -9.25
C HIS A 50 -4.75 -8.29 -9.36
N ASP A 51 -5.38 -9.43 -9.08
CA ASP A 51 -6.83 -9.58 -9.18
C ASP A 51 -7.56 -8.92 -8.01
N ALA A 52 -7.00 -8.97 -6.80
CA ALA A 52 -7.51 -8.27 -5.63
C ALA A 52 -7.37 -6.76 -5.78
N TRP A 53 -6.24 -6.29 -6.33
CA TRP A 53 -6.05 -4.88 -6.64
C TRP A 53 -7.05 -4.40 -7.70
N ALA A 54 -7.22 -5.17 -8.78
CA ALA A 54 -8.18 -4.84 -9.84
C ALA A 54 -9.62 -4.77 -9.29
N ARG A 55 -10.02 -5.73 -8.44
CA ARG A 55 -11.32 -5.71 -7.77
C ARG A 55 -11.48 -4.48 -6.87
N GLN A 56 -10.49 -4.18 -6.03
CA GLN A 56 -10.50 -2.99 -5.17
C GLN A 56 -10.63 -1.69 -5.98
N LEU A 57 -9.94 -1.60 -7.11
CA LEU A 57 -10.05 -0.45 -8.00
C LEU A 57 -11.45 -0.34 -8.60
N MET A 58 -12.01 -1.44 -9.10
CA MET A 58 -13.36 -1.45 -9.69
C MET A 58 -14.43 -1.11 -8.65
N ASP A 59 -14.33 -1.64 -7.44
CA ASP A 59 -15.24 -1.30 -6.33
C ASP A 59 -15.14 0.19 -5.97
N ALA A 60 -13.92 0.73 -5.91
CA ALA A 60 -13.71 2.15 -5.63
C ALA A 60 -14.28 3.05 -6.73
N VAL A 61 -14.13 2.67 -8.01
CA VAL A 61 -14.73 3.39 -9.14
C VAL A 61 -16.25 3.31 -9.11
N ALA A 62 -16.81 2.14 -8.81
CA ALA A 62 -18.26 1.92 -8.72
C ALA A 62 -18.91 2.69 -7.55
N ALA A 63 -18.16 3.00 -6.49
CA ALA A 63 -18.64 3.80 -5.36
C ALA A 63 -18.90 5.28 -5.73
N PHE A 64 -18.42 5.76 -6.89
CA PHE A 64 -18.80 7.09 -7.40
C PHE A 64 -20.18 7.01 -8.06
N ALA A 65 -21.18 7.69 -7.47
CA ALA A 65 -22.59 7.60 -7.87
C ALA A 65 -22.87 7.86 -9.37
N ASP A 66 -22.09 8.73 -10.01
CA ASP A 66 -22.20 9.05 -11.44
C ASP A 66 -20.99 8.54 -12.26
N GLY A 67 -20.15 7.69 -11.65
CA GLY A 67 -18.80 7.37 -12.14
C GLY A 67 -17.84 8.56 -12.08
N PRO A 68 -16.53 8.35 -12.28
CA PRO A 68 -15.61 9.46 -12.46
C PRO A 68 -15.96 10.18 -13.77
N ARG A 69 -16.40 11.43 -13.68
CA ARG A 69 -16.52 12.29 -14.87
C ARG A 69 -15.12 12.66 -15.34
N LEU A 70 -14.60 11.86 -16.27
CA LEU A 70 -13.31 12.12 -16.91
C LEU A 70 -13.55 13.12 -18.05
N GLU A 71 -13.28 14.39 -17.78
CA GLU A 71 -13.26 15.40 -18.84
C GLU A 71 -11.87 15.42 -19.47
N ARG A 72 -11.83 15.36 -20.79
CA ARG A 72 -10.59 15.62 -21.52
C ARG A 72 -10.28 17.10 -21.31
N ALA A 73 -9.15 17.40 -20.70
CA ALA A 73 -8.63 18.76 -20.69
C ALA A 73 -8.44 19.23 -22.13
N GLU A 74 -9.00 20.39 -22.44
CA GLU A 74 -8.97 20.99 -23.78
C GLU A 74 -7.54 21.33 -24.21
N GLU A 75 -6.69 21.62 -23.22
CA GLU A 75 -5.27 21.89 -23.40
C GLU A 75 -4.47 21.11 -22.35
N TRP A 76 -3.47 20.35 -22.81
CA TRP A 76 -2.45 19.80 -21.93
C TRP A 76 -1.25 20.74 -21.98
N PRO A 77 -0.77 21.26 -20.84
CA PRO A 77 0.43 22.08 -20.83
C PRO A 77 1.60 21.21 -21.32
N GLN A 78 2.00 21.42 -22.57
CA GLN A 78 3.25 20.89 -23.06
C GLN A 78 4.34 21.75 -22.42
N ALA A 79 5.13 21.14 -21.53
CA ALA A 79 6.37 21.77 -21.12
C ALA A 79 7.22 21.96 -22.37
N ASP A 80 7.78 23.17 -22.53
CA ASP A 80 8.75 23.44 -23.58
C ASP A 80 9.85 22.38 -23.48
N ARG A 81 9.95 21.57 -24.53
CA ARG A 81 11.04 20.60 -24.62
C ARG A 81 12.32 21.38 -24.84
N GLU A 82 13.30 21.17 -23.97
CA GLU A 82 14.64 21.65 -24.20
C GLU A 82 15.09 21.16 -25.58
N ALA A 83 15.43 22.11 -26.46
CA ALA A 83 15.96 21.76 -27.77
C ALA A 83 17.21 20.91 -27.54
N LEU A 84 17.23 19.71 -28.10
CA LEU A 84 18.39 18.82 -28.03
C LEU A 84 19.52 19.36 -28.92
N LEU A 85 20.09 20.51 -28.53
CA LEU A 85 21.21 21.25 -29.11
C LEU A 85 21.08 21.59 -30.63
N PRO A 86 21.82 22.60 -31.13
CA PRO A 86 21.67 23.08 -32.51
C PRO A 86 22.08 22.06 -33.59
#